data_AF-A0A447TH15-F1
#
_entry.id   AF-A0A447TH15-F1
#
_cell.length_a   1.000
_cell.length_b   1.000
_cell.length_c   1.000
_cell.angle_alpha   90.00
_cell.angle_beta   90.00
_cell.angle_gamma   90.00
#
_symmetry.space_group_name_H-M   'P 1'
#
loop_
_entity.id
_entity.type
_entity.pdbx_description
1 polymer ?
#
loop_
_entity_poly.entity_id
_entity_poly.type
_entity_poly.pdbx_seq_one_letter_code
_entity_poly.pdbx_strand_id
1 'polypeptide(L)'
;MAVGALALLAALHNPGKTGAKVWGGLMTLAALSGAGVSLRQLWLQSLPADQVPQCGPGLEFLMESFPLWEVLSKVLKGSGECAAIQGRFLGMTMPFWVAVFFAGVIVWTLWLVGRRRRG
;
A
#
# COMPACT_ATOMS: atom_id res chain seq x y z
N MET A 1 -4.13 -2.61 -5.37
CA MET A 1 -4.90 -3.22 -6.49
C MET A 1 -6.40 -2.91 -6.43
N ALA A 2 -7.06 -3.02 -5.28
CA ALA A 2 -8.51 -2.77 -5.15
C ALA A 2 -8.99 -1.43 -5.75
N VAL A 3 -8.31 -0.32 -5.46
CA VAL A 3 -8.68 1.01 -5.99
C VAL A 3 -8.67 1.07 -7.52
N GLY A 4 -7.70 0.43 -8.17
CA GLY A 4 -7.61 0.39 -9.63
C GLY A 4 -8.73 -0.43 -10.27
N ALA A 5 -9.08 -1.58 -9.67
CA ALA A 5 -10.20 -2.40 -10.13
C ALA A 5 -11.54 -1.65 -9.98
N LEU A 6 -11.76 -0.98 -8.84
CA LEU A 6 -12.95 -0.16 -8.62
C LEU A 6 -13.04 1.00 -9.63
N ALA A 7 -11.92 1.65 -9.95
CA ALA A 7 -11.87 2.70 -10.96
C ALA A 7 -12.25 2.18 -12.36
N LEU A 8 -11.70 1.04 -12.76
CA LEU A 8 -12.00 0.41 -14.05
C LEU A 8 -13.48 0.02 -14.15
N LEU A 9 -14.02 -0.61 -13.12
CA LEU A 9 -15.44 -1.00 -13.08
C LEU A 9 -16.36 0.23 -13.11
N ALA A 10 -16.01 1.29 -12.37
CA ALA A 10 -16.75 2.54 -12.41
C ALA A 10 -16.71 3.19 -13.81
N ALA A 11 -15.58 3.13 -14.50
CA ALA A 11 -15.45 3.63 -15.87
C ALA A 11 -16.31 2.83 -16.87
N LEU A 12 -16.33 1.50 -16.75
CA LEU A 12 -17.13 0.62 -17.61
C LEU A 12 -18.64 0.74 -17.36
N HIS A 13 -19.05 0.86 -16.09
CA HIS A 13 -20.46 0.95 -15.72
C HIS A 13 -21.07 2.34 -16.06
N ASN A 14 -20.23 3.35 -16.31
CA ASN A 14 -20.61 4.76 -16.54
C ASN A 14 -21.81 5.24 -15.68
N PRO A 15 -21.71 5.16 -14.35
CA PRO A 15 -22.82 5.45 -13.48
C PRO A 15 -23.22 6.94 -13.56
N GLY A 16 -24.54 7.18 -13.49
CA GLY A 16 -25.11 8.51 -13.25
C GLY A 16 -24.69 9.11 -11.91
N LYS A 17 -25.32 10.23 -11.52
CA LYS A 17 -24.94 11.00 -10.32
C LYS A 17 -24.91 10.17 -9.03
N THR A 18 -25.85 9.24 -8.86
CA THR A 18 -25.93 8.37 -7.67
C THR A 18 -24.85 7.30 -7.64
N GLY A 19 -24.60 6.62 -8.76
CA GLY A 19 -23.56 5.59 -8.80
C GLY A 19 -22.15 6.18 -8.67
N ALA A 20 -21.90 7.40 -9.16
CA ALA A 20 -20.63 8.08 -8.92
C ALA A 20 -20.33 8.31 -7.42
N LYS A 21 -21.37 8.55 -6.60
CA LYS A 21 -21.21 8.66 -5.14
C LYS A 21 -20.84 7.30 -4.52
N VAL A 22 -21.49 6.22 -4.94
CA VAL A 22 -21.24 4.86 -4.42
C VAL A 22 -19.82 4.42 -4.79
N TRP A 23 -19.47 4.49 -6.08
CA TRP A 23 -18.14 4.12 -6.56
C TRP A 23 -17.04 5.00 -5.96
N GLY A 24 -17.26 6.32 -5.87
CA GLY A 24 -16.33 7.23 -5.21
C GLY A 24 -16.13 6.92 -3.72
N GLY A 25 -17.20 6.54 -3.02
CA GLY A 25 -17.14 6.09 -1.62
C GLY A 25 -16.30 4.81 -1.47
N LEU A 26 -16.57 3.79 -2.29
CA LEU A 26 -15.82 2.53 -2.28
C LEU A 26 -14.33 2.74 -2.59
N MET A 27 -14.01 3.55 -3.59
CA MET A 27 -12.63 3.89 -3.94
C MET A 27 -11.91 4.62 -2.80
N THR A 28 -12.61 5.54 -2.13
CA THR A 28 -12.04 6.28 -0.99
C THR A 28 -11.75 5.36 0.18
N LEU A 29 -12.67 4.45 0.52
CA LEU A 29 -12.45 3.44 1.57
C LEU A 29 -11.27 2.51 1.26
N ALA A 30 -11.19 2.04 0.01
CA ALA A 30 -10.07 1.21 -0.44
C ALA A 30 -8.73 1.97 -0.47
N ALA A 31 -8.75 3.28 -0.73
CA ALA A 31 -7.55 4.11 -0.69
C ALA A 31 -7.11 4.41 0.75
N LEU A 32 -8.06 4.61 1.68
CA LEU A 32 -7.77 4.80 3.11
C LEU A 32 -7.11 3.58 3.73
N SER A 33 -7.57 2.36 3.41
CA SER A 33 -6.91 1.14 3.89
C SER A 33 -5.49 1.00 3.35
N GLY A 34 -5.26 1.30 2.07
CA GLY A 34 -3.93 1.33 1.47
C GLY A 34 -3.00 2.37 2.10
N ALA A 35 -3.50 3.58 2.36
CA ALA A 35 -2.77 4.62 3.08
C ALA A 35 -2.40 4.17 4.51
N GLY A 36 -3.35 3.56 5.24
CA GLY A 36 -3.13 3.06 6.59
C GLY A 36 -2.02 2.01 6.66
N VAL A 37 -2.01 1.04 5.74
CA VAL A 37 -0.95 0.03 5.65
C VAL A 37 0.41 0.66 5.34
N SER A 38 0.44 1.64 4.42
CA SER A 38 1.69 2.32 4.04
C SER A 38 2.27 3.14 5.19
N LEU A 39 1.41 3.86 5.93
CA LEU A 39 1.78 4.60 7.13
C LEU A 39 2.25 3.67 8.26
N ARG A 40 1.57 2.53 8.44
CA ARG A 40 2.01 1.49 9.37
C ARG A 40 3.41 1.01 9.04
N GLN A 41 3.71 0.82 7.75
CA GLN A 41 5.04 0.39 7.32
C GLN A 41 6.11 1.47 7.53
N LEU A 42 5.78 2.75 7.30
CA LEU A 42 6.67 3.86 7.63
C LEU A 42 6.97 3.93 9.13
N TRP A 43 5.94 3.72 9.95
CA TRP A 43 6.11 3.66 11.41
C TRP A 43 7.03 2.51 11.80
N LEU A 44 6.82 1.30 11.25
CA LEU A 44 7.69 0.14 11.51
C LEU A 44 9.14 0.38 11.06
N GLN A 45 9.35 1.11 9.96
CA GLN A 45 10.69 1.51 9.49
C GLN A 45 11.35 2.60 10.36
N SER A 46 10.58 3.35 11.14
CA SER A 46 11.13 4.33 12.10
C SER A 46 11.48 3.73 13.46
N LEU A 47 11.01 2.50 13.75
CA LEU A 47 11.29 1.86 15.02
C LEU A 47 12.74 1.34 15.07
N PRO A 48 13.40 1.45 16.23
CA PRO A 48 14.67 0.76 16.51
C PRO A 48 14.55 -0.76 16.32
N ALA A 49 15.65 -1.41 15.92
CA ALA A 49 15.67 -2.84 15.58
C ALA A 49 15.22 -3.77 16.74
N ASP A 50 15.39 -3.34 17.98
CA ASP A 50 14.97 -4.04 19.21
C ASP A 50 13.46 -3.97 19.47
N GLN A 51 12.74 -3.04 18.83
CA GLN A 51 11.30 -2.83 19.01
C GLN A 51 10.48 -3.28 17.79
N VAL A 52 11.13 -3.76 16.73
CA VAL A 52 10.43 -4.30 15.57
C VAL A 52 9.74 -5.61 16.00
N PRO A 53 8.41 -5.71 15.90
CA PRO A 53 7.71 -6.96 16.18
C PRO A 53 8.26 -8.09 15.31
N GLN A 54 8.15 -9.35 15.76
CA GLN A 54 8.71 -10.52 15.06
C GLN A 54 8.07 -10.75 13.68
N CYS A 55 8.47 -9.92 12.72
CA CYS A 55 8.18 -10.03 11.31
C CYS A 55 9.26 -10.89 10.67
N GLY A 56 9.18 -12.19 10.91
CA GLY A 56 10.07 -13.20 10.33
C GLY A 56 11.56 -13.05 10.69
N PRO A 57 12.33 -14.14 10.58
CA PRO A 57 13.79 -14.03 10.60
C PRO A 57 14.25 -13.25 9.36
N GLY A 58 15.19 -12.32 9.57
CA GLY A 58 15.83 -11.61 8.47
C GLY A 58 16.64 -12.52 7.56
N LEU A 59 16.98 -12.04 6.37
CA LEU A 59 17.71 -12.80 5.35
C LEU A 59 19.04 -13.38 5.88
N GLU A 60 19.78 -12.62 6.69
CA GLU A 60 21.04 -13.05 7.29
C GLU A 60 20.87 -14.29 8.20
N PHE A 61 19.84 -14.28 9.07
CA PHE A 61 19.53 -15.43 9.91
C PHE A 61 19.08 -16.65 9.09
N LEU A 62 18.33 -16.42 8.00
CA LEU A 62 17.93 -17.48 7.09
C LEU A 62 19.14 -18.10 6.37
N MET A 63 20.14 -17.31 5.99
CA MET A 63 21.37 -17.77 5.36
C MET A 63 22.30 -18.54 6.31
N GLU A 64 22.34 -18.15 7.59
CA GLU A 64 23.11 -18.87 8.61
C GLU A 64 22.46 -20.17 9.07
N SER A 65 21.12 -20.22 9.13
CA SER A 65 20.39 -21.36 9.74
C SER A 65 19.78 -22.35 8.75
N PHE A 66 19.60 -21.98 7.46
CA PHE A 66 18.91 -22.81 6.47
C PHE A 66 19.71 -22.99 5.17
N PRO A 67 19.57 -24.15 4.48
CA PRO A 67 20.24 -24.39 3.21
C PRO A 67 19.82 -23.37 2.13
N LEU A 68 20.78 -22.98 1.27
CA LEU A 68 20.62 -21.93 0.25
C LEU A 68 19.37 -22.09 -0.64
N TRP A 69 18.93 -23.33 -0.88
CA TRP A 69 17.73 -23.63 -1.66
C TRP A 69 16.43 -23.13 -0.98
N GLU A 70 16.33 -23.28 0.34
CA GLU A 70 15.18 -22.81 1.11
C GLU A 70 15.16 -21.28 1.20
N VAL A 71 16.34 -20.67 1.39
CA VAL A 71 16.51 -19.21 1.40
C VAL A 71 16.06 -18.61 0.06
N LEU A 72 16.52 -19.19 -1.07
CA LEU A 72 16.14 -18.73 -2.40
C LEU A 72 14.62 -18.82 -2.62
N SER A 73 13.98 -19.90 -2.18
CA SER A 73 12.53 -20.05 -2.27
C SER A 73 11.76 -19.02 -1.43
N LYS A 74 12.33 -18.61 -0.30
CA LYS A 74 11.74 -17.63 0.64
C LYS A 74 11.91 -16.21 0.14
N VAL A 75 13.07 -15.89 -0.42
CA VAL A 75 13.33 -14.60 -1.09
C VAL A 75 12.42 -14.41 -2.30
N LEU A 76 12.24 -15.45 -3.14
CA LEU A 76 11.34 -15.38 -4.30
C LEU A 76 9.86 -15.26 -3.93
N LYS A 77 9.46 -15.73 -2.74
CA LYS A 77 8.12 -15.52 -2.17
C LYS A 77 7.97 -14.19 -1.41
N GLY A 78 9.08 -13.46 -1.23
CA GLY A 78 9.20 -12.27 -0.39
C GLY A 78 9.71 -12.61 1.01
N SER A 79 10.85 -12.03 1.41
CA SER A 79 11.30 -12.07 2.81
C SER A 79 10.28 -11.32 3.66
N GLY A 80 9.84 -11.92 4.77
CA GLY A 80 8.80 -11.38 5.66
C GLY A 80 9.25 -10.17 6.50
N GLU A 81 10.22 -9.40 6.04
CA GLU A 81 10.89 -8.36 6.80
C GLU A 81 10.08 -7.05 6.74
N CYS A 82 9.25 -6.80 7.75
CA CYS A 82 8.38 -5.61 7.78
C CYS A 82 9.15 -4.27 7.87
N ALA A 83 10.34 -4.26 8.44
CA ALA A 83 11.10 -3.03 8.70
C ALA A 83 12.32 -2.84 7.79
N ALA A 84 12.60 -3.77 6.89
CA ALA A 84 13.75 -3.67 5.99
C ALA A 84 13.55 -2.49 5.02
N ILE A 85 14.55 -1.61 4.96
CA ILE A 85 14.60 -0.52 3.98
C ILE A 85 15.34 -1.05 2.74
N GLN A 86 14.60 -1.68 1.83
CA GLN A 86 15.16 -2.32 0.61
C GLN A 86 15.55 -1.32 -0.50
N GLY A 87 15.74 -0.04 -0.17
CA GLY A 87 16.09 1.01 -1.12
C GLY A 87 15.39 2.33 -0.81
N ARG A 88 16.04 3.43 -1.16
CA ARG A 88 15.49 4.79 -1.04
C ARG A 88 15.37 5.39 -2.43
N PHE A 89 14.16 5.82 -2.79
CA PHE A 89 13.92 6.61 -3.98
C PHE A 89 13.79 8.08 -3.60
N LEU A 90 14.65 8.95 -4.16
CA LEU A 90 14.75 10.37 -3.80
C LEU A 90 14.93 10.61 -2.28
N GLY A 91 15.69 9.73 -1.62
CA GLY A 91 15.95 9.81 -0.18
C GLY A 91 14.83 9.25 0.72
N MET A 92 13.66 8.95 0.16
CA MET A 92 12.51 8.38 0.88
C MET A 92 12.31 6.90 0.57
N THR A 93 11.69 6.15 1.48
CA THR A 93 11.43 4.72 1.30
C THR A 93 10.21 4.47 0.41
N MET A 94 10.07 3.28 -0.17
CA MET A 94 8.91 2.93 -1.02
C MET A 94 7.55 3.13 -0.32
N PRO A 95 7.36 2.76 0.96
CA PRO A 95 6.11 3.04 1.68
C PRO A 95 5.69 4.51 1.70
N PHE A 96 6.65 5.45 1.69
CA PHE A 96 6.36 6.87 1.62
C PHE A 96 5.67 7.24 0.31
N TRP A 97 6.23 6.80 -0.81
CA TRP A 97 5.67 7.08 -2.14
C TRP A 97 4.30 6.43 -2.34
N VAL A 98 4.10 5.24 -1.76
CA VAL A 98 2.79 4.57 -1.78
C VAL A 98 1.76 5.36 -0.95
N ALA A 99 2.14 5.89 0.21
CA ALA A 99 1.27 6.75 1.02
C ALA A 99 0.88 8.05 0.27
N VAL A 100 1.84 8.70 -0.39
CA VAL A 100 1.61 9.89 -1.22
C VAL A 100 0.63 9.58 -2.37
N PHE A 101 0.81 8.45 -3.05
CA PHE A 101 -0.10 8.01 -4.10
C PHE A 101 -1.54 7.85 -3.58
N PHE A 102 -1.74 7.13 -2.48
CA PHE A 102 -3.09 6.96 -1.91
C PHE A 102 -3.71 8.28 -1.45
N ALA A 103 -2.92 9.20 -0.89
CA ALA A 103 -3.39 10.54 -0.55
C ALA A 103 -3.90 11.29 -1.79
N GLY A 104 -3.15 11.26 -2.89
CA GLY A 104 -3.57 11.85 -4.17
C GLY A 104 -4.88 11.25 -4.69
N VAL A 105 -5.03 9.93 -4.60
CA VAL A 105 -6.27 9.25 -5.04
C VAL A 105 -7.46 9.64 -4.17
N ILE A 106 -7.31 9.75 -2.85
CA ILE A 106 -8.38 10.20 -1.94
C ILE A 106 -8.84 11.62 -2.31
N VAL A 107 -7.90 12.54 -2.53
CA VAL A 107 -8.24 13.91 -2.94
C VAL A 107 -8.97 13.92 -4.28
N TRP A 108 -8.49 13.13 -5.24
CA TRP A 108 -9.10 13.04 -6.57
C TRP A 108 -10.53 12.47 -6.53
N THR A 109 -10.76 11.38 -5.79
CA THR A 109 -12.09 10.77 -5.68
C THR A 109 -13.08 11.69 -4.98
N LEU A 110 -12.65 12.36 -3.91
CA LEU A 110 -13.48 13.35 -3.22
C LEU A 110 -13.81 14.55 -4.11
N TRP A 111 -12.85 15.04 -4.90
CA TRP A 111 -13.07 16.12 -5.86
C TRP A 111 -14.06 15.72 -6.95
N LEU A 112 -13.93 14.53 -7.53
CA LEU A 112 -14.86 14.02 -8.55
C LEU A 112 -16.30 13.90 -8.01
N VAL A 113 -16.45 13.37 -6.80
CA VAL A 113 -17.76 13.28 -6.14
C VAL A 113 -18.32 14.68 -5.83
N GLY A 114 -17.49 15.61 -5.37
CA GLY A 114 -17.87 17.00 -5.10
C GLY A 114 -18.30 17.76 -6.36
N ARG A 115 -17.59 17.57 -7.47
CA ARG A 115 -17.91 18.19 -8.76
C ARG A 115 -19.23 17.66 -9.33
N ARG A 116 -19.46 16.34 -9.27
CA ARG A 116 -20.71 15.70 -9.72
C ARG A 116 -21.93 16.04 -8.85
N ARG A 117 -21.75 16.47 -7.60
CA ARG A 117 -22.83 16.97 -6.74
C ARG A 117 -23.30 18.38 -7.11
N ARG A 118 -22.46 19.19 -7.75
CA ARG A 118 -22.76 20.58 -8.13
C ARG A 118 -23.38 20.73 -9.53
N GLY A 119 -23.24 19.73 -10.40
CA GLY A 119 -23.84 19.69 -11.74
C GLY A 119 -25.10 18.85 -11.81
#